data_AF-A0A519BHG6-F1
#
_entry.id   AF-A0A519BHG6-F1
#
_cell.length_a   1.000
_cell.length_b   1.000
_cell.length_c   1.000
_cell.angle_alpha   90.00
_cell.angle_beta   90.00
_cell.angle_gamma   90.00
#
_symmetry.space_group_name_H-M   'P 1'
#
loop_
_entity.id
_entity.type
_entity.pdbx_description
1 polymer ?
#
loop_
_entity_poly.entity_id
_entity_poly.type
_entity_poly.pdbx_seq_one_letter_code
_entity_poly.pdbx_strand_id
1 'polypeptide(L)'
;MKKGITVVFIVLVIVFGYITVHALTAPVKLSAAQLGGELIHSHKPGIDCFACHTIDGKGGNVGPNLSKEGLAKHSIHWIEVQIATPGKHFKSGSMVKINGKTFMAIMPDHKMLNKKELFELASYLDSLK
;
A
#
# COMPACT_ATOMS: atom_id res chain seq x y z
N MET A 1 -13.34 -57.00 -8.97
CA MET A 1 -12.42 -56.16 -8.16
C MET A 1 -11.55 -55.20 -8.99
N LYS A 2 -10.88 -55.62 -10.07
CA LYS A 2 -9.96 -54.77 -10.84
C LYS A 2 -10.62 -53.53 -11.52
N LYS A 3 -11.82 -53.68 -12.09
CA LYS A 3 -12.54 -52.58 -12.77
C LYS A 3 -12.95 -51.44 -11.84
N GLY A 4 -13.31 -51.74 -10.59
CA GLY A 4 -13.67 -50.71 -9.59
C GLY A 4 -12.48 -49.84 -9.18
N ILE A 5 -11.29 -50.45 -9.07
CA ILE A 5 -10.04 -49.74 -8.76
C ILE A 5 -9.65 -48.79 -9.90
N THR A 6 -9.81 -49.23 -11.16
CA THR A 6 -9.53 -48.38 -12.34
C THR A 6 -10.45 -47.16 -12.40
N VAL A 7 -11.74 -47.32 -12.11
CA VAL A 7 -12.70 -46.21 -12.11
C VAL A 7 -12.38 -45.20 -11.00
N VAL A 8 -12.05 -45.68 -9.80
CA VAL A 8 -11.65 -44.80 -8.68
C VAL A 8 -10.38 -44.03 -9.01
N PHE A 9 -9.39 -44.65 -9.64
CA PHE A 9 -8.16 -43.98 -10.06
C PHE A 9 -8.42 -42.88 -11.09
N ILE A 10 -9.26 -43.13 -12.11
CA ILE A 10 -9.59 -42.14 -13.14
C ILE A 10 -10.31 -40.93 -12.51
N VAL A 11 -11.28 -41.18 -11.62
CA VAL A 11 -12.00 -40.11 -10.91
C VAL A 11 -11.04 -39.29 -10.06
N LEU A 12 -10.12 -39.92 -9.33
CA LEU A 12 -9.13 -39.21 -8.53
C LEU A 12 -8.21 -38.33 -9.37
N VAL A 13 -7.74 -38.81 -10.52
CA VAL A 13 -6.89 -38.03 -11.42
C VAL A 13 -7.63 -36.82 -12.01
N ILE A 14 -8.90 -36.99 -12.39
CA ILE A 14 -9.72 -35.88 -12.90
C ILE A 14 -9.99 -34.84 -11.81
N VAL A 15 -10.33 -35.27 -10.60
CA VAL A 15 -10.57 -34.37 -9.46
C VAL A 15 -9.29 -33.63 -9.07
N PHE A 16 -8.16 -34.33 -9.01
CA PHE A 16 -6.88 -33.72 -8.68
C PHE A 16 -6.41 -32.76 -9.79
N GLY A 17 -6.60 -33.14 -11.06
CA GLY A 17 -6.37 -32.26 -12.21
C GLY A 17 -7.24 -31.00 -12.17
N TYR A 18 -8.52 -31.14 -11.82
CA TYR A 18 -9.43 -30.00 -11.69
C TYR A 18 -9.03 -29.06 -10.54
N ILE A 19 -8.67 -29.60 -9.39
CA ILE A 19 -8.24 -28.83 -8.20
C ILE A 19 -6.94 -28.07 -8.49
N THR A 20 -5.96 -28.71 -9.12
CA THR A 20 -4.68 -28.07 -9.46
C THR A 20 -4.87 -26.93 -10.46
N VAL A 21 -5.72 -27.10 -11.48
CA VAL A 21 -6.05 -26.03 -12.45
C VAL A 21 -6.78 -24.86 -11.77
N HIS A 22 -7.72 -25.12 -10.86
CA HIS A 22 -8.44 -24.05 -10.15
C HIS A 22 -7.56 -23.30 -9.14
N ALA A 23 -6.60 -23.96 -8.50
CA ALA A 23 -5.66 -23.31 -7.61
C ALA A 23 -4.70 -22.37 -8.36
N LEU A 24 -4.31 -22.72 -9.58
CA LEU A 24 -3.42 -21.90 -10.42
C LEU A 24 -4.11 -20.66 -11.03
N THR A 25 -5.44 -20.71 -11.21
CA THR A 25 -6.20 -19.61 -11.83
C THR A 25 -6.92 -18.71 -10.83
N ALA A 26 -6.82 -19.01 -9.53
CA ALA A 26 -7.39 -18.15 -8.49
C ALA A 26 -6.69 -16.79 -8.50
N PRO A 27 -7.43 -15.66 -8.60
CA PRO A 27 -6.82 -14.34 -8.56
C PRO A 27 -6.16 -14.14 -7.18
N VAL A 28 -4.88 -13.81 -7.17
CA VAL A 28 -4.18 -13.40 -5.95
C VAL A 28 -4.86 -12.12 -5.45
N LYS A 29 -5.58 -12.22 -4.34
CA LYS A 29 -6.09 -11.03 -3.64
C LYS A 29 -4.90 -10.28 -3.06
N LEU A 30 -4.47 -9.22 -3.75
CA LEU A 30 -3.43 -8.32 -3.25
C LEU A 30 -3.85 -7.73 -1.89
N SER A 31 -2.90 -7.64 -0.97
CA SER A 31 -3.09 -6.97 0.31
C SER A 31 -3.25 -5.47 0.11
N ALA A 32 -3.82 -4.78 1.09
CA ALA A 32 -3.97 -3.33 1.04
C ALA A 32 -2.63 -2.59 0.85
N ALA A 33 -1.56 -3.10 1.48
CA ALA A 33 -0.21 -2.56 1.30
C ALA A 33 0.34 -2.76 -0.11
N GLN A 34 0.06 -3.92 -0.74
CA GLN A 34 0.47 -4.16 -2.13
C GLN A 34 -0.29 -3.24 -3.09
N LEU A 35 -1.60 -3.07 -2.89
CA LEU A 35 -2.43 -2.14 -3.68
C LEU A 35 -2.00 -0.68 -3.47
N GLY A 36 -1.65 -0.29 -2.23
CA GLY A 36 -1.09 1.04 -1.94
C GLY A 36 0.26 1.26 -2.61
N GLY A 37 1.11 0.23 -2.64
CA GLY A 37 2.39 0.24 -3.34
C GLY A 37 2.23 0.40 -4.85
N GLU A 38 1.19 -0.16 -5.46
CA GLU A 38 0.87 0.10 -6.87
C GLU A 38 0.34 1.54 -7.06
N LEU A 39 -0.61 1.94 -6.21
CA LEU A 39 -1.27 3.24 -6.27
C LEU A 39 -0.29 4.40 -6.13
N ILE A 40 0.70 4.31 -5.24
CA ILE A 40 1.67 5.39 -5.02
C ILE A 40 2.54 5.65 -6.27
N HIS A 41 2.72 4.65 -7.13
CA HIS A 41 3.46 4.75 -8.40
C HIS A 41 2.56 5.10 -9.60
N SER A 42 1.25 5.07 -9.44
CA SER A 42 0.30 5.21 -10.56
C SER A 42 0.24 6.62 -11.17
N HIS A 43 0.94 7.61 -10.60
CA HIS A 43 0.93 9.01 -11.03
C HIS A 43 -0.49 9.57 -11.26
N LYS A 44 -1.45 9.15 -10.42
CA LYS A 44 -2.81 9.69 -10.46
C LYS A 44 -2.71 11.23 -10.35
N PRO A 45 -3.33 12.00 -11.27
CA PRO A 45 -3.21 13.45 -11.26
C PRO A 45 -3.48 14.03 -9.87
N GLY A 46 -2.63 14.93 -9.39
CA GLY A 46 -2.74 15.52 -8.04
C GLY A 46 -2.17 14.68 -6.89
N ILE A 47 -1.64 13.49 -7.17
CA ILE A 47 -0.93 12.63 -6.21
C ILE A 47 0.46 12.33 -6.78
N ASP A 48 1.42 13.18 -6.47
CA ASP A 48 2.83 12.91 -6.73
C ASP A 48 3.60 12.94 -5.40
N CYS A 49 3.48 11.86 -4.64
CA CYS A 49 4.17 11.69 -3.37
C CYS A 49 5.69 11.83 -3.55
N PHE A 50 6.20 11.34 -4.68
CA PHE A 50 7.63 11.33 -5.01
C PHE A 50 8.16 12.72 -5.37
N ALA A 51 7.33 13.67 -5.81
CA ALA A 51 7.77 15.05 -6.02
C ALA A 51 8.39 15.68 -4.75
N CYS A 52 7.84 15.34 -3.58
CA CYS A 52 8.27 15.91 -2.30
C CYS A 52 9.04 14.92 -1.42
N HIS A 53 8.64 13.64 -1.41
CA HIS A 53 9.15 12.65 -0.48
C HIS A 53 10.06 11.63 -1.16
N THR A 54 11.08 11.20 -0.43
CA THR A 54 11.86 10.02 -0.80
C THR A 54 11.18 8.76 -0.28
N ILE A 55 10.95 7.77 -1.14
CA ILE A 55 10.47 6.43 -0.81
C ILE A 55 11.35 5.42 -1.54
N ASP A 56 11.93 4.46 -0.82
CA ASP A 56 12.88 3.46 -1.33
C ASP A 56 13.99 4.05 -2.22
N GLY A 57 14.51 5.21 -1.79
CA GLY A 57 15.60 5.92 -2.48
C GLY A 57 15.19 6.69 -3.75
N LYS A 58 13.90 6.74 -4.08
CA LYS A 58 13.36 7.50 -5.22
C LYS A 58 12.56 8.70 -4.76
N GLY A 59 12.54 9.77 -5.55
CA GLY A 59 11.75 10.98 -5.29
C GLY A 59 12.57 12.17 -4.80
N GLY A 60 11.90 13.11 -4.13
CA GLY A 60 12.43 14.40 -3.68
C GLY A 60 12.78 14.44 -2.19
N ASN A 61 13.25 15.61 -1.74
CA ASN A 61 13.69 15.86 -0.36
C ASN A 61 13.03 17.08 0.29
N VAL A 62 11.93 17.58 -0.29
CA VAL A 62 11.15 18.71 0.23
C VAL A 62 10.43 18.31 1.51
N GLY A 63 9.86 17.10 1.54
CA GLY A 63 9.27 16.47 2.71
C GLY A 63 10.21 15.45 3.37
N PRO A 64 9.81 14.89 4.53
CA PRO A 64 10.55 13.80 5.18
C PRO A 64 10.68 12.56 4.29
N ASN A 65 11.76 11.81 4.47
CA ASN A 65 11.94 10.51 3.83
C ASN A 65 10.98 9.49 4.47
N LEU A 66 10.14 8.85 3.65
CA LEU A 66 9.10 7.91 4.05
C LEU A 66 9.51 6.44 3.90
N SER A 67 10.73 6.15 3.42
CA SER A 67 11.20 4.76 3.19
C SER A 67 11.17 3.87 4.43
N LYS A 68 11.01 4.46 5.61
CA LYS A 68 10.90 3.77 6.91
C LYS A 68 9.75 4.28 7.75
N GLU A 69 8.68 4.75 7.10
CA GLU A 69 7.55 5.38 7.77
C GLU A 69 6.90 4.47 8.82
N GLY A 70 6.80 3.16 8.57
CA GLY A 70 6.30 2.18 9.53
C GLY A 70 7.07 2.10 10.85
N LEU A 71 8.33 2.56 10.90
CA LEU A 71 9.09 2.65 12.15
C LEU A 71 8.58 3.74 13.09
N ALA A 72 7.84 4.74 12.58
CA ALA A 72 7.21 5.78 13.39
C ALA A 72 5.99 5.28 14.18
N LYS A 73 5.44 4.11 13.80
CA LYS A 73 4.31 3.43 14.47
C LYS A 73 3.06 4.31 14.61
N HIS A 74 2.81 5.15 13.61
CA HIS A 74 1.54 5.84 13.50
C HIS A 74 0.41 4.83 13.28
N SER A 75 -0.80 5.13 13.77
CA SER A 75 -1.96 4.30 13.41
C SER A 75 -2.29 4.50 11.93
N ILE A 76 -2.89 3.51 11.28
CA ILE A 76 -3.38 3.63 9.89
C ILE A 76 -4.25 4.89 9.73
N HIS A 77 -5.16 5.14 10.68
CA HIS A 77 -6.00 6.32 10.64
C HIS A 77 -5.22 7.64 10.73
N TRP A 78 -4.13 7.69 11.50
CA TRP A 78 -3.26 8.86 11.54
C TRP A 78 -2.63 9.11 10.15
N ILE A 79 -2.15 8.06 9.48
CA ILE A 79 -1.55 8.19 8.15
C ILE A 79 -2.62 8.62 7.12
N GLU A 80 -3.83 8.08 7.18
CA GLU A 80 -4.95 8.51 6.33
C GLU A 80 -5.24 10.01 6.48
N VAL A 81 -5.30 10.52 7.72
CA VAL A 81 -5.53 11.95 7.99
C VAL A 81 -4.35 12.79 7.51
N GLN A 82 -3.12 12.30 7.70
CA GLN A 82 -1.92 12.99 7.23
C GLN A 82 -1.90 13.11 5.69
N ILE A 83 -2.33 12.09 4.96
CA ILE A 83 -2.43 12.13 3.49
C ILE A 83 -3.59 13.04 3.07
N ALA A 84 -4.78 12.85 3.65
CA ALA A 84 -5.98 13.53 3.18
C ALA A 84 -6.01 15.02 3.55
N THR A 85 -5.52 15.38 4.74
CA THR A 85 -5.63 16.73 5.30
C THR A 85 -4.49 17.00 6.29
N PRO A 86 -3.23 17.09 5.82
CA PRO A 86 -2.03 17.23 6.67
C PRO A 86 -2.09 18.43 7.63
N GLY A 87 -2.84 19.48 7.25
CA GLY A 87 -3.15 20.64 8.08
C GLY A 87 -3.73 20.32 9.47
N LYS A 88 -4.30 19.12 9.66
CA LYS A 88 -4.85 18.63 10.92
C LYS A 88 -3.78 18.24 11.94
N HIS A 89 -2.62 17.75 11.48
CA HIS A 89 -1.50 17.42 12.35
C HIS A 89 -0.46 18.53 12.39
N PHE A 90 -0.21 19.16 11.24
CA PHE A 90 0.80 20.19 11.10
C PHE A 90 0.21 21.41 10.43
N LYS A 91 0.17 22.54 11.15
CA LYS A 91 -0.36 23.81 10.61
C LYS A 91 0.43 24.20 9.35
N SER A 92 -0.27 24.48 8.25
CA SER A 92 0.38 24.91 7.00
C SER A 92 1.27 26.13 7.23
N GLY A 93 2.49 26.10 6.68
CA GLY A 93 3.53 27.12 6.84
C GLY A 93 4.30 27.09 8.17
N SER A 94 3.95 26.18 9.10
CA SER A 94 4.71 26.02 10.34
C SER A 94 6.01 25.23 10.13
N MET A 95 6.99 25.45 11.03
CA MET A 95 8.22 24.65 11.08
C MET A 95 8.01 23.43 11.95
N VAL A 96 8.23 22.25 11.41
CA VAL A 96 8.00 20.95 12.07
C VAL A 96 9.29 20.16 12.12
N LYS A 97 9.64 19.62 13.29
CA LYS A 97 10.80 18.75 13.46
C LYS A 97 10.38 17.28 13.36
N ILE A 98 10.89 16.56 12.36
CA ILE A 98 10.64 15.15 12.10
C ILE A 98 11.99 14.44 11.99
N ASN A 99 12.22 13.42 12.83
CA ASN A 99 13.47 12.63 12.84
C ASN A 99 14.75 13.50 12.89
N GLY A 100 14.73 14.56 13.70
CA GLY A 100 15.87 15.45 13.88
C GLY A 100 16.05 16.53 12.79
N LYS A 101 15.30 16.46 11.68
CA LYS A 101 15.31 17.46 10.60
C LYS A 101 14.10 18.37 10.71
N THR A 102 14.26 19.63 10.29
CA THR A 102 13.19 20.61 10.28
C THR A 102 12.66 20.80 8.87
N PHE A 103 11.33 20.74 8.72
CA PHE A 103 10.62 20.91 7.46
C PHE A 103 9.60 22.03 7.60
N MET A 104 9.38 22.78 6.51
CA MET A 104 8.24 23.67 6.42
C MET A 104 7.00 22.82 6.05
N ALA A 105 5.92 22.92 6.82
CA ALA A 105 4.70 22.17 6.58
C ALA A 105 3.95 22.71 5.35
N ILE A 106 4.25 22.13 4.18
CA ILE A 106 3.66 22.51 2.88
C ILE A 106 3.03 21.33 2.13
N MET A 107 2.85 20.19 2.80
CA MET A 107 2.16 19.05 2.20
C MET A 107 0.73 19.47 1.80
N PRO A 108 0.34 19.32 0.52
CA PRO A 108 -1.00 19.68 0.07
C PRO A 108 -2.06 18.69 0.57
N ASP A 109 -3.32 19.12 0.57
CA ASP A 109 -4.45 18.22 0.82
C ASP A 109 -4.66 17.27 -0.38
N HIS A 110 -4.76 15.96 -0.12
CA HIS A 110 -5.08 14.95 -1.16
C HIS A 110 -6.54 14.46 -1.07
N LYS A 111 -7.50 15.38 -0.86
CA LYS A 111 -8.95 15.07 -0.69
C LYS A 111 -9.62 14.37 -1.87
N MET A 112 -8.95 14.31 -3.01
CA MET A 112 -9.40 13.59 -4.20
C MET A 112 -9.21 12.06 -4.11
N LEU A 113 -8.44 11.59 -3.11
CA LEU A 113 -8.35 10.17 -2.79
C LEU A 113 -9.64 9.74 -2.07
N ASN A 114 -10.22 8.64 -2.53
CA ASN A 114 -11.35 8.03 -1.83
C ASN A 114 -10.87 7.23 -0.61
N LYS A 115 -11.81 6.79 0.25
CA LYS A 115 -11.51 6.07 1.49
C LYS A 115 -10.68 4.79 1.28
N LYS A 116 -10.94 4.05 0.20
CA LYS A 116 -10.19 2.82 -0.12
C LYS A 116 -8.75 3.15 -0.51
N GLU A 117 -8.56 4.16 -1.37
CA GLU A 117 -7.23 4.61 -1.79
C GLU A 117 -6.40 5.14 -0.60
N LEU A 118 -7.01 5.91 0.30
CA LEU A 118 -6.35 6.37 1.53
C LEU A 118 -5.91 5.21 2.42
N PHE A 119 -6.79 4.23 2.64
CA PHE A 119 -6.50 3.05 3.43
C PHE A 119 -5.36 2.22 2.82
N GLU A 120 -5.35 2.06 1.50
CA GLU A 120 -4.31 1.33 0.77
C GLU A 120 -2.95 2.04 0.88
N LEU A 121 -2.89 3.34 0.63
CA LEU A 121 -1.67 4.13 0.79
C LEU A 121 -1.17 4.13 2.23
N ALA A 122 -2.07 4.30 3.21
CA ALA A 122 -1.71 4.25 4.62
C ALA A 122 -1.14 2.88 5.02
N SER A 123 -1.77 1.80 4.54
CA SER A 123 -1.29 0.42 4.76
C SER A 123 0.07 0.17 4.11
N TYR A 124 0.32 0.77 2.94
CA TYR A 124 1.63 0.69 2.29
C TYR A 124 2.70 1.40 3.11
N LEU A 125 2.47 2.66 3.50
CA LEU A 125 3.45 3.44 4.28
C LEU A 125 3.74 2.80 5.65
N ASP A 126 2.72 2.29 6.34
CA ASP A 126 2.88 1.56 7.61
C ASP A 126 3.73 0.28 7.46
N SER A 127 3.75 -0.32 6.26
CA SER A 127 4.52 -1.53 5.99
C SER A 127 6.03 -1.29 5.78
N LEU A 128 6.46 -0.04 5.59
CA LEU A 128 7.86 0.33 5.29
C LEU A 128 8.75 0.32 6.55
N LYS A 129 9.87 -0.44 6.53
CA LYS A 129 10.75 -0.67 7.70
C LYS A 129 12.23 -0.50 7.39
#